data_AF-A0A496VJD3-F1
#
_entry.id   AF-A0A496VJD3-F1
#
_cell.length_a   1.000
_cell.length_b   1.000
_cell.length_c   1.000
_cell.angle_alpha   90.00
_cell.angle_beta   90.00
_cell.angle_gamma   90.00
#
_symmetry.space_group_name_H-M   'P 1'
#
loop_
_entity.id
_entity.type
_entity.pdbx_description
1 polymer ?
#
loop_
_entity_poly.entity_id
_entity_poly.type
_entity_poly.pdbx_seq_one_letter_code
_entity_poly.pdbx_strand_id
1 'polypeptide(L)'
;MNYFEGKFQISPPLQGNHLGYLDKFSRIRHVTRDVKLLEKLRDPLREAVGLPLGEEGAYYMAGEISFDPNFTDPTIINYNEPPPRSIALICALSSAILS
;
A
#
# COMPACT_ATOMS: atom_id res chain seq x y z
N MET A 1 22.48 14.62 12.18
CA MET A 1 21.53 13.58 12.63
C MET A 1 20.17 14.26 12.61
N ASN A 2 19.33 13.96 11.62
CA ASN A 2 18.12 14.73 11.37
C ASN A 2 16.94 13.86 11.80
N TYR A 3 16.34 14.19 12.94
CA TYR A 3 15.07 13.63 13.36
C TYR A 3 13.96 14.63 13.02
N PHE A 4 12.87 14.10 12.47
CA PHE A 4 11.65 14.86 12.21
C PHE A 4 10.60 14.38 13.22
N GLU A 5 9.95 15.34 13.87
CA GLU A 5 8.88 15.06 14.84
C GLU A 5 7.62 15.79 14.37
N GLY A 6 6.49 15.09 14.38
CA GLY A 6 5.23 15.60 13.88
C GLY A 6 4.05 14.90 14.55
N LYS A 7 2.91 15.59 14.58
CA LYS A 7 1.64 15.05 15.06
C LYS A 7 0.57 15.32 14.03
N PHE A 8 -0.26 14.31 13.76
CA PHE A 8 -1.44 14.45 12.93
C PHE A 8 -2.66 13.99 13.72
N GLN A 9 -3.77 14.70 13.57
CA GLN A 9 -5.05 14.34 14.19
C GLN A 9 -5.99 13.86 13.10
N ILE A 10 -6.35 12.58 13.16
CA ILE A 10 -7.27 11.93 12.23
C ILE A 10 -8.62 11.83 12.92
N SER A 11 -9.68 12.30 12.25
CA SER A 11 -11.05 12.14 12.70
C SER A 11 -11.91 11.61 11.55
N PRO A 12 -12.65 10.51 11.74
CA PRO A 12 -12.70 9.68 12.97
C PRO A 12 -11.39 8.93 13.26
N PRO A 13 -11.19 8.41 14.49
CA PRO A 13 -9.97 7.71 14.87
C PRO A 13 -9.66 6.51 13.96
N LEU A 14 -8.37 6.19 13.81
CA LEU A 14 -7.95 4.98 13.12
C LEU A 14 -8.45 3.74 13.86
N GLN A 15 -8.98 2.79 13.10
CA GLN A 15 -9.42 1.48 13.57
C GLN A 15 -8.28 0.46 13.40
N GLY A 16 -8.42 -0.72 14.00
CA GLY A 16 -7.36 -1.75 14.01
C GLY A 16 -6.94 -2.22 12.61
N ASN A 17 -7.90 -2.32 11.67
CA ASN A 17 -7.65 -2.58 10.25
C ASN A 17 -6.78 -1.48 9.59
N HIS A 18 -7.05 -0.21 9.88
CA HIS A 18 -6.23 0.91 9.36
C HIS A 18 -4.79 0.83 9.88
N LEU A 19 -4.61 0.50 11.16
CA LEU A 19 -3.28 0.31 11.75
C LEU A 19 -2.53 -0.85 11.09
N GLY A 20 -3.19 -1.99 10.90
CA GLY A 20 -2.59 -3.16 10.24
C GLY A 20 -2.17 -2.87 8.79
N TYR A 21 -3.01 -2.15 8.05
CA TYR A 21 -2.67 -1.71 6.70
C TYR A 21 -1.46 -0.76 6.70
N LEU A 22 -1.45 0.26 7.57
CA LEU A 22 -0.37 1.25 7.65
C LEU A 22 0.97 0.64 8.10
N ASP A 23 0.95 -0.27 9.07
CA ASP A 23 2.17 -0.97 9.50
C ASP A 23 2.76 -1.78 8.34
N LYS A 24 1.93 -2.55 7.62
CA LYS A 24 2.38 -3.30 6.44
C LYS A 24 2.88 -2.36 5.34
N PHE A 25 2.13 -1.31 5.02
CA PHE A 25 2.48 -0.31 4.02
C PHE A 25 3.88 0.28 4.30
N SER A 26 4.17 0.62 5.55
CA SER A 26 5.45 1.22 5.95
C SER A 26 6.66 0.30 5.81
N ARG A 27 6.45 -1.03 5.77
CA ARG A 27 7.51 -2.04 5.78
C ARG A 27 7.81 -2.64 4.42
N ILE A 28 6.87 -2.54 3.47
CA ILE A 28 7.07 -3.14 2.15
C ILE A 28 7.85 -2.22 1.24
N ARG A 29 8.51 -2.82 0.25
CA ARG A 29 9.01 -2.08 -0.90
C ARG A 29 7.83 -1.78 -1.84
N HIS A 30 7.71 -0.52 -2.25
CA HIS A 30 6.77 -0.12 -3.29
C HIS A 30 7.41 -0.32 -4.67
N VAL A 31 6.72 -1.07 -5.52
CA VAL A 31 7.14 -1.41 -6.89
C VAL A 31 5.93 -1.31 -7.80
N THR A 32 6.15 -0.99 -9.07
CA THR A 32 5.09 -0.91 -10.09
C THR A 32 4.58 -2.29 -10.46
N ARG A 33 3.26 -2.48 -10.40
CA ARG A 33 2.58 -3.75 -10.65
C ARG A 33 1.48 -3.66 -11.70
N ASP A 34 1.19 -4.78 -12.35
CA ASP A 34 0.07 -4.94 -13.27
C ASP A 34 -1.25 -5.07 -12.49
N VAL A 35 -2.04 -4.00 -12.53
CA VAL A 35 -3.33 -3.90 -11.86
C VAL A 35 -4.31 -5.00 -12.31
N LYS A 36 -4.29 -5.40 -13.59
CA LYS A 36 -5.22 -6.43 -14.11
C LYS A 36 -4.91 -7.82 -13.56
N LEU A 37 -3.64 -8.08 -13.25
CA LEU A 37 -3.25 -9.32 -12.56
C LEU A 37 -3.61 -9.23 -11.08
N LEU A 38 -3.42 -8.07 -10.46
CA LEU A 38 -3.77 -7.82 -9.06
C LEU A 38 -5.27 -7.91 -8.77
N GLU A 39 -6.15 -7.53 -9.71
CA GLU A 39 -7.60 -7.67 -9.55
C GLU A 39 -8.07 -9.11 -9.29
N LYS A 40 -7.24 -10.09 -9.67
CA LYS A 40 -7.51 -11.52 -9.47
C LYS A 40 -6.95 -12.04 -8.14
N LEU A 41 -6.19 -11.22 -7.43
CA LEU A 41 -5.53 -11.58 -6.18
C LEU A 41 -6.22 -10.93 -5.00
N ARG A 42 -6.36 -11.70 -3.93
CA ARG A 42 -6.93 -11.21 -2.69
C ARG A 42 -5.93 -10.35 -1.94
N ASP A 43 -6.40 -9.25 -1.37
CA ASP A 43 -5.62 -8.41 -0.47
C ASP A 43 -6.44 -8.04 0.77
N PRO A 44 -6.44 -8.91 1.79
CA PRO A 44 -7.32 -8.75 2.95
C PRO A 44 -7.08 -7.45 3.71
N LEU A 45 -5.84 -6.94 3.76
CA LEU A 45 -5.52 -5.70 4.47
C LEU A 45 -6.07 -4.49 3.74
N ARG A 46 -5.87 -4.42 2.42
CA ARG A 46 -6.41 -3.35 1.56
C ARG A 46 -7.95 -3.38 1.52
N GLU A 47 -8.52 -4.57 1.34
CA GLU A 47 -9.97 -4.78 1.30
C GLU A 47 -10.63 -4.37 2.62
N ALA A 48 -10.02 -4.70 3.76
CA ALA A 48 -10.54 -4.35 5.08
C ALA A 48 -10.59 -2.83 5.34
N VAL A 49 -9.80 -2.04 4.60
CA VAL A 49 -9.79 -0.57 4.70
C VAL A 49 -10.48 0.10 3.51
N GLY A 50 -11.17 -0.66 2.66
CA GLY A 50 -11.97 -0.13 1.54
C GLY A 50 -11.16 0.52 0.42
N LEU A 51 -9.84 0.32 0.36
CA LEU A 51 -9.00 0.98 -0.65
C LEU A 51 -9.07 0.24 -2.00
N PRO A 52 -9.10 0.97 -3.14
CA PRO A 52 -8.88 0.36 -4.44
C PRO A 52 -7.43 -0.12 -4.58
N LEU A 53 -7.08 -0.83 -5.64
CA LEU A 53 -5.67 -1.21 -5.90
C LEU A 53 -4.76 0.00 -6.16
N GLY A 54 -5.34 1.12 -6.62
CA GLY A 54 -4.61 2.31 -7.02
C GLY A 54 -3.94 2.15 -8.39
N GLU A 55 -3.41 3.26 -8.90
CA GLU A 55 -2.60 3.25 -10.13
C GLU A 55 -1.37 2.38 -9.91
N GLU A 56 -1.07 1.50 -10.87
CA GLU A 56 0.12 0.63 -10.84
C GLU A 56 0.23 -0.24 -9.56
N GLY A 57 -0.89 -0.52 -8.89
CA GLY A 57 -0.93 -1.34 -7.68
C GLY A 57 -0.43 -0.62 -6.42
N ALA A 58 -0.48 0.73 -6.39
CA ALA A 58 0.01 1.55 -5.29
C ALA A 58 -0.46 1.16 -3.88
N TYR A 59 -1.65 0.55 -3.76
CA TYR A 59 -2.26 0.19 -2.47
C TYR A 59 -2.29 -1.32 -2.21
N TYR A 60 -1.57 -2.12 -3.01
CA TYR A 60 -1.52 -3.58 -2.87
C TYR A 60 -0.48 -4.07 -1.85
N MET A 61 -0.92 -4.77 -0.81
CA MET A 61 -0.14 -5.14 0.38
C MET A 61 0.09 -6.65 0.56
N ALA A 62 -0.58 -7.48 -0.24
CA ALA A 62 -0.53 -8.94 -0.09
C ALA A 62 0.67 -9.62 -0.78
N GLY A 63 1.41 -8.92 -1.63
CA GLY A 63 2.59 -9.46 -2.30
C GLY A 63 3.83 -9.45 -1.42
N GLU A 64 4.61 -10.52 -1.47
CA GLU A 64 5.98 -10.52 -0.94
C GLU A 64 6.94 -9.99 -2.00
N ILE A 65 8.04 -9.37 -1.58
CA ILE A 65 9.15 -9.03 -2.46
C ILE A 65 10.39 -9.57 -1.77
N SER A 66 11.09 -10.47 -2.45
CA SER A 66 12.38 -11.00 -1.99
C SER A 66 13.52 -10.38 -2.77
N PHE A 67 14.70 -10.33 -2.15
CA PHE A 67 15.97 -10.02 -2.83
C PHE A 67 16.60 -11.26 -3.47
N ASP A 68 15.98 -12.43 -3.35
CA ASP A 68 16.41 -13.64 -4.04
C ASP A 68 16.36 -13.41 -5.56
N PRO A 69 17.48 -13.59 -6.30
CA PRO A 69 17.49 -13.44 -7.74
C PRO A 69 16.57 -14.42 -8.49
N ASN A 70 16.12 -15.50 -7.84
CA ASN A 70 15.14 -16.44 -8.39
C ASN A 70 13.70 -16.09 -8.03
N PHE A 71 13.47 -15.05 -7.23
CA PHE A 71 12.13 -14.59 -6.92
C PHE A 71 11.49 -13.96 -8.17
N THR A 72 10.39 -14.54 -8.62
CA THR A 72 9.60 -14.03 -9.73
C THR A 72 8.16 -13.84 -9.28
N ASP A 73 7.70 -12.60 -9.29
CA ASP A 73 6.28 -12.28 -9.14
C ASP A 73 5.77 -11.75 -10.50
N PRO A 74 4.84 -12.46 -11.17
CA PRO A 74 4.34 -12.07 -12.48
C PRO A 74 3.53 -10.77 -12.44
N THR A 75 3.13 -10.31 -11.25
CA THR A 75 2.43 -9.03 -11.09
C THR A 75 3.38 -7.84 -11.15
N ILE A 76 4.70 -8.03 -10.97
CA ILE A 76 5.66 -6.92 -10.93
C ILE A 76 6.09 -6.56 -12.35
N ILE A 77 5.84 -5.31 -12.75
CA ILE A 77 6.27 -4.76 -14.04
C ILE A 77 7.66 -4.12 -13.89
N ASN A 78 7.87 -3.36 -12.81
CA ASN A 78 9.15 -2.71 -12.55
C ASN A 78 9.48 -2.75 -11.05
N TYR A 79 10.59 -3.41 -10.71
CA TYR A 79 11.08 -3.49 -9.33
C TYR A 79 11.63 -2.17 -8.80
N ASN A 80 12.18 -1.32 -9.66
CA ASN A 80 12.99 -0.17 -9.25
C ASN A 80 12.23 1.15 -9.28
N GLU A 81 10.99 1.14 -9.75
CA GLU A 81 10.12 2.31 -9.79
C GLU A 81 8.93 2.09 -8.85
N PRO A 82 8.72 2.98 -7.87
CA PRO A 82 7.49 2.99 -7.11
C PRO A 82 6.38 3.63 -7.96
N PRO A 83 5.12 3.25 -7.75
CA PRO A 83 4.00 3.84 -8.47
C PRO A 83 3.88 5.34 -8.12
N PRO A 84 3.55 6.19 -9.11
CA PRO A 84 3.65 7.65 -9.04
C PRO A 84 2.77 8.31 -7.96
N ARG A 85 1.83 7.57 -7.35
CA ARG A 85 0.93 8.04 -6.30
C ARG A 85 0.97 7.25 -4.98
N SER A 86 2.02 6.48 -4.73
CA SER A 86 2.22 5.77 -3.45
C SER A 86 2.18 6.69 -2.22
N ILE A 87 2.62 7.96 -2.36
CA ILE A 87 2.69 8.93 -1.25
C ILE A 87 1.32 9.60 -0.94
N ALA A 88 0.31 9.45 -1.81
CA ALA A 88 -1.03 10.04 -1.59
C ALA A 88 -1.91 9.26 -0.58
N LEU A 89 -1.30 8.35 0.20
CA LEU A 89 -1.96 7.41 1.11
C LEU A 89 -2.87 8.09 2.13
N ILE A 90 -2.45 9.24 2.66
CA ILE A 90 -3.20 9.96 3.71
C ILE A 90 -4.52 10.49 3.17
N CYS A 91 -4.54 11.01 1.94
CA CYS A 91 -5.76 11.48 1.30
C CYS A 91 -6.70 10.31 0.99
N ALA A 92 -6.16 9.18 0.52
CA ALA A 92 -6.95 8.00 0.20
C ALA A 92 -7.58 7.32 1.44
N LEU A 93 -6.82 7.19 2.53
CA LEU A 93 -7.34 6.66 3.79
C LEU A 93 -8.40 7.59 4.39
N SER A 94 -8.22 8.91 4.31
CA SER A 94 -9.23 9.87 4.80
C SER A 94 -10.56 9.71 4.08
N SER A 95 -10.54 9.48 2.76
CA SER A 95 -11.76 9.20 1.98
C SER A 95 -12.40 7.86 2.36
N ALA A 96 -11.61 6.81 2.61
CA ALA A 96 -12.12 5.49 2.98
C ALA A 96 -12.65 5.42 4.42
N ILE A 97 -12.10 6.24 5.32
CA ILE A 97 -12.55 6.39 6.71
C ILE A 97 -13.89 7.15 6.80
N LEU A 98 -14.21 8.00 5.81
CA LEU A 98 -15.40 8.85 5.78
C LEU A 98 -16.57 8.27 4.97
N SER A 99 -16.36 7.16 4.25
CA SER A 99 -17.35 6.42 3.47
C SER A 99 -17.93 5.25 4.24
#